data_AF-A0A672YRY5-F1
#
_entry.id   AF-A0A672YRY5-F1
#
_cell.length_a   1.000
_cell.length_b   1.000
_cell.length_c   1.000
_cell.angle_alpha   90.00
_cell.angle_beta   90.00
_cell.angle_gamma   90.00
#
_symmetry.space_group_name_H-M   'P 1'
#
loop_
_entity.id
_entity.type
_entity.pdbx_description
1 polymer ?
#
loop_
_entity_poly.entity_id
_entity_poly.type
_entity_poly.pdbx_seq_one_letter_code
_entity_poly.pdbx_strand_id
1 'polypeptide(L)'
;MVKLTAPYVSGFLAFRETPFLLEALQRLEKKEPSLMPQVVFVDGNGVFHHREFGLACHLGVLSGLPCVGVAKNLLQVDGVFKTRSTMKVKLKKLY
;
A
#
# COMPACT_ATOMS: atom_id res chain seq x y z
N MET A 1 -20.75 -0.81 3.80
CA MET A 1 -19.85 -0.88 4.97
C MET A 1 -19.22 -2.26 4.99
N VAL A 2 -17.91 -2.36 5.23
CA VAL A 2 -17.18 -3.65 5.29
C VAL A 2 -16.80 -3.96 6.74
N LYS A 3 -16.66 -5.24 7.08
CA LYS A 3 -16.23 -5.70 8.40
C LYS A 3 -14.85 -6.34 8.28
N LEU A 4 -13.84 -5.73 8.92
CA LEU A 4 -12.50 -6.29 8.98
C LEU A 4 -12.43 -7.41 10.03
N THR A 5 -12.35 -8.66 9.58
CA THR A 5 -12.33 -9.84 10.47
C THR A 5 -10.92 -10.27 10.86
N ALA A 6 -9.92 -10.01 10.02
CA ALA A 6 -8.53 -10.27 10.34
C ALA A 6 -8.05 -9.37 11.51
N PRO A 7 -7.20 -9.89 12.42
CA PRO A 7 -6.66 -9.13 13.54
C PRO A 7 -5.74 -8.00 13.08
N TYR A 8 -5.62 -6.95 13.90
CA TYR A 8 -4.64 -5.90 13.65
C TYR A 8 -3.26 -6.33 14.16
N VAL A 9 -2.32 -6.51 13.24
CA VAL A 9 -0.90 -6.71 13.54
C VAL A 9 -0.10 -5.69 12.73
N SER A 10 0.78 -4.94 13.41
CA SER A 10 1.62 -3.95 12.75
C SER A 10 2.48 -4.60 11.66
N GLY A 11 2.52 -3.98 10.48
CA GLY A 11 3.18 -4.53 9.29
C GLY A 11 2.39 -5.62 8.55
N PHE A 12 1.13 -5.87 8.91
CA PHE A 12 0.25 -6.83 8.22
C PHE A 12 -1.12 -6.22 7.85
N LEU A 13 -1.22 -4.89 7.78
CA LEU A 13 -2.46 -4.19 7.45
C LEU A 13 -3.06 -4.65 6.11
N ALA A 14 -2.21 -4.99 5.13
CA ALA A 14 -2.64 -5.46 3.82
C ALA A 14 -3.58 -6.68 3.90
N PHE A 15 -3.36 -7.60 4.83
CA PHE A 15 -4.24 -8.77 5.02
C PHE A 15 -5.65 -8.40 5.48
N ARG A 16 -5.82 -7.22 6.10
CA ARG A 16 -7.13 -6.73 6.51
C ARG A 16 -7.85 -6.05 5.35
N GLU A 17 -7.15 -5.27 4.54
CA GLU A 17 -7.78 -4.36 3.59
C GLU A 17 -7.80 -4.87 2.14
N THR A 18 -6.74 -5.55 1.69
CA THR A 18 -6.59 -5.99 0.30
C THR A 18 -7.77 -6.81 -0.22
N PRO A 19 -8.37 -7.77 0.54
CA PRO A 19 -9.52 -8.53 0.04
C PRO A 19 -10.70 -7.65 -0.36
N PHE A 20 -10.99 -6.61 0.42
CA PHE A 20 -12.11 -5.70 0.16
C PHE A 20 -11.82 -4.71 -0.97
N LEU A 21 -10.56 -4.28 -1.09
CA LEU A 21 -10.13 -3.42 -2.21
C LEU A 21 -10.17 -4.18 -3.53
N LEU A 22 -9.73 -5.44 -3.54
CA LEU A 22 -9.79 -6.30 -4.72
C LEU A 22 -11.24 -6.55 -5.14
N GLU A 23 -12.13 -6.80 -4.18
CA GLU A 23 -13.56 -6.93 -4.46
C GLU A 23 -14.14 -5.66 -5.10
N ALA A 24 -13.73 -4.47 -4.65
CA ALA A 24 -14.17 -3.20 -5.23
C ALA A 24 -13.70 -3.04 -6.69
N LEU A 25 -12.44 -3.39 -6.99
CA LEU A 25 -11.91 -3.38 -8.36
C LEU A 25 -12.65 -4.38 -9.26
N GLN A 26 -12.90 -5.60 -8.77
CA GLN A 26 -13.65 -6.62 -9.52
C GLN A 26 -15.10 -6.19 -9.78
N ARG A 27 -15.72 -5.47 -8.85
CA ARG A 27 -17.07 -4.90 -9.05
C ARG A 27 -17.05 -3.80 -10.11
N LEU A 28 -16.01 -2.95 -10.14
CA LEU A 28 -15.85 -1.94 -11.18
C LEU A 28 -15.66 -2.60 -12.55
N GLU A 29 -14.74 -3.56 -12.65
CA GLU A 29 -14.46 -4.31 -13.88
C GLU A 29 -15.74 -4.95 -14.45
N LYS A 30 -16.59 -5.54 -13.60
CA LYS A 30 -17.85 -6.15 -14.04
C LYS A 30 -18.92 -5.16 -14.45
N LYS A 31 -18.99 -3.99 -13.80
CA LYS A 31 -20.06 -3.01 -14.02
C LYS A 31 -19.74 -2.04 -15.15
N GLU A 32 -18.52 -1.53 -15.18
CA GLU A 32 -18.05 -0.50 -16.10
C GLU A 32 -16.59 -0.79 -16.52
N PRO A 33 -16.35 -1.83 -17.36
CA PRO A 33 -15.00 -2.23 -17.74
C PRO A 33 -14.19 -1.10 -18.40
N SER A 34 -14.85 -0.20 -19.11
CA SER A 34 -14.23 0.97 -19.78
C SER A 34 -13.66 2.00 -18.80
N LEU A 35 -14.08 1.95 -17.53
CA LEU A 35 -13.61 2.84 -16.47
C LEU A 35 -12.52 2.21 -15.60
N MET A 36 -11.99 1.05 -15.99
CA MET A 36 -10.90 0.41 -15.24
C MET A 36 -9.67 1.32 -15.18
N PRO A 37 -9.11 1.53 -13.97
CA PRO A 37 -7.98 2.44 -13.82
C PRO A 37 -6.72 1.82 -14.42
N GLN A 38 -5.92 2.65 -15.09
CA GLN A 38 -4.59 2.26 -15.57
C GLN A 38 -3.55 2.24 -14.44
N VAL A 39 -3.82 2.95 -13.35
CA VAL A 39 -3.00 3.00 -12.14
C VAL A 39 -3.88 3.26 -10.92
N VAL A 40 -3.54 2.62 -9.78
CA VAL A 40 -4.22 2.82 -8.51
C VAL A 40 -3.30 3.51 -7.51
N PHE A 41 -3.73 4.65 -6.98
CA PHE A 41 -3.08 5.29 -5.84
C PHE A 41 -3.67 4.74 -4.55
N VAL A 42 -2.82 4.18 -3.71
CA VAL A 42 -3.20 3.49 -2.48
C VAL A 42 -2.73 4.32 -1.29
N ASP A 43 -3.62 4.66 -0.36
CA ASP A 43 -3.26 5.33 0.91
C ASP A 43 -2.55 4.34 1.83
N GLY A 44 -1.25 4.18 1.60
CA GLY A 44 -0.43 3.18 2.27
C GLY A 44 0.93 3.04 1.60
N ASN A 45 1.78 2.18 2.17
CA ASN A 45 3.10 1.94 1.62
C ASN A 45 3.08 0.85 0.54
N GLY A 46 4.03 0.94 -0.40
CA GLY A 46 4.41 -0.14 -1.33
C GLY A 46 5.65 -0.87 -0.83
N VAL A 47 6.74 -0.82 -1.61
CA VAL A 47 8.03 -1.45 -1.27
C VAL A 47 8.64 -0.84 -0.01
N PHE A 48 8.34 0.41 0.31
CA PHE A 48 8.82 1.05 1.54
C PHE A 48 8.06 0.56 2.79
N HIS A 49 8.32 -0.70 3.18
CA HIS A 49 7.60 -1.45 4.20
C HIS A 49 8.55 -2.40 4.94
N HIS A 50 8.21 -2.81 6.17
CA HIS A 50 9.05 -3.70 7.01
C HIS A 50 9.51 -5.01 6.33
N ARG A 51 8.83 -5.42 5.26
CA ARG A 51 9.06 -6.65 4.51
C ARG A 51 9.09 -6.41 3.00
N GLU A 52 9.35 -5.16 2.60
CA GLU A 52 9.35 -4.74 1.19
C GLU A 52 8.03 -4.98 0.43
N PHE A 53 6.95 -5.27 1.17
CA PHE A 53 5.67 -5.69 0.62
C PHE A 53 4.50 -5.08 1.39
N GLY A 54 4.25 -3.80 1.17
CA GLY A 54 3.14 -3.06 1.75
C GLY A 54 1.81 -3.26 1.01
N LEU A 55 0.78 -2.52 1.45
CA LEU A 55 -0.58 -2.60 0.90
C LEU A 55 -0.64 -2.36 -0.60
N ALA A 56 0.10 -1.36 -1.12
CA ALA A 56 0.08 -1.04 -2.54
C ALA A 56 0.70 -2.16 -3.39
N CYS A 57 1.78 -2.78 -2.92
CA CYS A 57 2.39 -3.94 -3.58
C CYS A 57 1.45 -5.15 -3.55
N HIS A 58 0.85 -5.43 -2.40
CA HIS A 58 -0.08 -6.55 -2.24
C HIS A 58 -1.30 -6.41 -3.15
N LEU A 59 -1.92 -5.21 -3.20
CA LEU A 59 -3.03 -4.94 -4.11
C LEU A 59 -2.59 -5.05 -5.57
N GLY A 60 -1.44 -4.47 -5.94
CA GLY A 60 -0.96 -4.50 -7.33
C GLY A 60 -0.69 -5.91 -7.83
N VAL A 61 -0.04 -6.75 -7.02
CA VAL A 61 0.23 -8.15 -7.39
C VAL A 61 -1.06 -8.94 -7.59
N LEU A 62 -2.04 -8.78 -6.69
CA LEU A 62 -3.28 -9.56 -6.78
C LEU A 62 -4.27 -9.04 -7.84
N SER A 63 -4.29 -7.73 -8.08
CA SER A 63 -5.17 -7.11 -9.09
C SER A 63 -4.57 -7.11 -10.50
N GLY A 64 -3.26 -7.29 -10.63
CA GLY A 64 -2.54 -7.11 -11.89
C GLY A 64 -2.42 -5.65 -12.34
N LEU A 65 -2.87 -4.69 -11.53
CA LEU A 65 -2.83 -3.27 -11.86
C LEU A 65 -1.57 -2.59 -11.32
N PRO A 66 -0.98 -1.65 -12.08
CA PRO A 66 0.03 -0.74 -11.54
C PRO A 66 -0.47 -0.01 -10.29
N CYS A 67 0.29 -0.06 -9.21
CA CYS A 67 -0.10 0.53 -7.93
C CYS A 67 1.01 1.41 -7.35
N VAL A 68 0.63 2.59 -6.84
CA VAL A 68 1.52 3.55 -6.18
C VAL A 68 1.06 3.75 -4.74
N GLY A 69 1.94 3.46 -3.78
CA GLY A 69 1.69 3.73 -2.37
C GLY A 69 1.95 5.20 -2.04
N VAL A 70 0.93 5.89 -1.51
CA VAL A 70 0.98 7.30 -1.09
C VAL A 70 0.70 7.37 0.40
N ALA A 71 1.73 7.13 1.22
CA ALA A 71 1.62 7.17 2.67
C ALA A 71 1.66 8.61 3.20
N LYS A 72 0.74 8.94 4.12
CA LYS A 72 0.67 10.25 4.79
C LYS A 72 1.72 10.46 5.88
N ASN A 73 2.24 9.36 6.43
CA ASN A 73 3.23 9.36 7.50
C ASN A 73 4.45 8.55 7.09
N LEU A 74 5.64 9.03 7.48
CA LEU A 74 6.89 8.32 7.23
C LEU A 74 6.93 7.02 8.06
N LEU A 75 6.92 5.89 7.36
CA LEU A 75 7.23 4.60 7.98
C LEU A 75 8.72 4.55 8.28
N GLN A 76 9.08 4.17 9.51
CA GLN A 76 10.47 4.13 9.94
C GLN A 76 11.04 2.72 9.74
N VAL A 77 11.58 2.50 8.55
CA VAL A 77 12.20 1.23 8.08
C VAL A 77 13.53 1.53 7.40
N ASP A 78 14.38 0.52 7.24
CA ASP A 78 15.65 0.61 6.50
C ASP A 78 16.58 1.76 6.96
N GLY A 79 16.58 2.03 8.27
CA GLY A 79 17.38 3.10 8.86
C GLY A 79 16.87 4.51 8.57
N VAL A 80 15.68 4.64 7.99
CA VAL A 80 14.99 5.92 7.79
C VAL A 80 14.18 6.23 9.04
N PHE A 81 14.52 7.33 9.70
CA PHE A 81 13.88 7.76 10.95
C PHE A 81 13.43 9.21 10.86
N LYS A 82 12.37 9.55 11.61
CA LYS A 82 11.90 10.93 11.71
C LYS A 82 12.77 11.71 12.70
N THR A 83 13.61 12.62 12.24
CA THR A 83 14.37 13.54 13.09
C THR A 83 13.58 14.81 13.43
N ARG A 84 13.73 15.31 14.67
CA ARG A 84 12.97 16.47 15.20
C ARG A 84 13.22 17.80 14.47
N SER A 85 14.26 17.94 13.66
CA SER A 85 14.72 19.24 13.16
C SER A 85 15.02 19.33 11.65
N THR A 86 14.86 18.28 10.87
CA THR A 86 14.96 18.37 9.39
C THR A 86 14.37 17.12 8.75
N MET A 87 13.57 17.27 7.69
CA MET A 87 13.27 16.18 6.75
C MET A 87 14.53 15.84 5.92
N LYS A 88 15.63 15.46 6.57
CA LYS A 88 16.80 14.90 5.88
C LYS A 88 16.59 13.40 5.81
N VAL A 89 15.99 12.94 4.72
CA VAL A 89 16.06 11.54 4.32
C VAL A 89 17.55 11.24 4.08
N LYS A 90 18.23 10.66 5.07
CA LYS A 90 19.52 10.01 4.84
C LYS A 90 19.21 8.70 4.14
N LEU A 91 19.03 8.75 2.82
CA LEU A 91 19.21 7.58 1.98
C LEU A 91 20.68 7.18 2.14
N LYS A 92 20.97 6.23 3.05
CA LYS A 92 22.19 5.45 2.94
C LYS A 92 22.12 4.84 1.55
N LYS A 93 23.04 5.22 0.66
CA LYS A 93 23.20 4.58 -0.65
C LYS A 93 23.27 3.08 -0.39
N LEU A 94 22.23 2.38 -0.84
CA LEU A 94 22.17 0.93 -0.82
C LEU A 94 22.41 0.42 -2.24
N TYR A 95 23.50 0.90 -2.87
CA TYR A 95 24.18 0.35 -4.06
C TYR A 95 25.61 0.86 -4.03
#